data_AF-A0A9W8AWR8-F1
#
_entry.id   AF-A0A9W8AWR8-F1
#
_cell.length_a   1.000
_cell.length_b   1.000
_cell.length_c   1.000
_cell.angle_alpha   90.00
_cell.angle_beta   90.00
_cell.angle_gamma   90.00
#
_symmetry.space_group_name_H-M   'P 1'
#
loop_
_entity.id
_entity.type
_entity.pdbx_description
1 polymer ?
#
loop_
_entity_poly.entity_id
_entity_poly.type
_entity_poly.pdbx_seq_one_letter_code
_entity_poly.pdbx_strand_id
1 'polypeptide(L)'
;SSDGDAVSRIRQLEDQVFESKKHLNNVVDILEFAKSDDPKTVYSSIHALLRIYTPFIKDGTTREKAAQDEQAEVAPAKAKVDQWVRKKYSQFHATLNSLLRHDNTTLQVAAARIFMQLIEKESMASSELSGSYRFAHGTYRRVLRTVLSTPQLSDELCHLLVNSYLNTYDDLRYYFFEIAT
;
A
#
# COMPACT_ATOMS: atom_id res chain seq x y z
N SER A 1 19.60 20.92 9.78
CA SER A 1 19.33 19.61 10.40
C SER A 1 17.83 19.28 10.48
N SER A 2 17.00 19.71 9.52
CA SER A 2 15.53 19.57 9.58
C SER A 2 15.03 18.16 9.23
N ASP A 3 15.78 17.42 8.42
CA ASP A 3 15.34 16.13 7.86
C ASP A 3 15.35 15.00 8.90
N GLY A 4 16.30 15.04 9.85
CA GLY A 4 16.39 14.07 10.95
C GLY A 4 15.20 14.19 11.91
N ASP A 5 14.63 15.39 12.03
CA ASP A 5 13.49 15.67 12.89
C ASP A 5 12.20 15.09 12.29
N ALA A 6 12.01 15.20 10.97
CA ALA A 6 10.85 14.64 10.27
C ALA A 6 10.81 13.10 10.35
N VAL A 7 11.92 12.43 10.07
CA VAL A 7 12.02 10.95 10.17
C VAL A 7 11.79 10.47 11.59
N SER A 8 12.35 11.18 12.59
CA SER A 8 12.12 10.86 14.00
C SER A 8 10.66 11.05 14.40
N ARG A 9 10.01 12.10 13.88
CA ARG A 9 8.59 12.38 14.11
C ARG A 9 7.70 11.30 13.50
N ILE A 10 7.98 10.86 12.27
CA ILE A 10 7.23 9.76 11.61
C ILE A 10 7.29 8.50 12.46
N ARG A 11 8.48 8.14 12.96
CA ARG A 11 8.65 6.97 13.83
C ARG A 11 7.85 7.10 15.12
N GLN A 12 7.89 8.26 15.76
CA GLN A 12 7.09 8.51 16.98
C GLN A 12 5.58 8.39 16.72
N LEU A 13 5.11 8.93 15.60
CA LEU A 13 3.70 8.85 15.21
C LEU A 13 3.27 7.40 14.94
N GLU A 14 4.13 6.63 14.28
CA GLU A 14 3.94 5.21 14.03
C GLU A 14 3.84 4.41 15.34
N ASP A 15 4.79 4.61 16.26
CA ASP A 15 4.81 3.94 17.56
C ASP A 15 3.50 4.22 18.34
N GLN A 16 3.03 5.47 18.34
CA GLN A 16 1.76 5.86 18.97
C GLN A 16 0.54 5.16 18.35
N VAL A 17 0.52 4.96 17.03
CA VAL A 17 -0.56 4.21 16.36
C VAL A 17 -0.59 2.77 16.84
N PHE A 18 0.57 2.15 17.04
CA PHE A 18 0.67 0.78 17.57
C PHE A 18 0.33 0.69 19.07
N GLU A 19 0.63 1.73 19.85
CA GLU A 19 0.26 1.78 21.28
C GLU A 19 -1.26 1.78 21.49
N SER A 20 -2.01 2.53 20.68
CA SER A 20 -3.45 2.64 20.88
C SER A 20 -4.21 3.14 19.65
N LYS A 21 -5.38 2.53 19.42
CA LYS A 21 -6.36 2.95 18.40
C LYS A 21 -6.81 4.42 18.56
N LYS A 22 -6.64 5.04 19.73
CA LYS A 22 -6.92 6.47 19.94
C LYS A 22 -6.00 7.38 19.11
N HIS A 23 -4.82 6.89 18.74
CA HIS A 23 -3.82 7.60 17.95
C HIS A 23 -3.94 7.31 16.46
N LEU A 24 -4.98 6.61 16.01
CA LEU A 24 -5.16 6.27 14.60
C LEU A 24 -5.17 7.51 13.69
N ASN A 25 -5.56 8.68 14.23
CA ASN A 25 -5.54 9.93 13.50
C ASN A 25 -4.12 10.38 13.08
N ASN A 26 -3.06 9.91 13.75
CA ASN A 26 -1.66 10.16 13.37
C ASN A 26 -1.33 9.64 11.96
N VAL A 27 -2.12 8.68 11.44
CA VAL A 27 -1.98 8.21 10.05
C VAL A 27 -2.19 9.36 9.06
N VAL A 28 -3.01 10.36 9.40
CA VAL A 28 -3.19 11.55 8.56
C VAL A 28 -1.88 12.33 8.45
N ASP A 29 -1.18 12.53 9.57
CA ASP A 29 0.09 13.25 9.59
C ASP A 29 1.16 12.50 8.78
N ILE A 30 1.23 11.17 8.94
CA ILE A 30 2.18 10.33 8.17
C ILE A 30 1.85 10.36 6.66
N LEU A 31 0.56 10.39 6.29
CA LEU A 31 0.14 10.56 4.89
C LEU A 31 0.54 11.92 4.32
N GLU A 32 0.56 12.98 5.12
CA GLU A 32 1.05 14.29 4.67
C GLU A 32 2.58 14.29 4.53
N PHE A 33 3.32 13.66 5.45
CA PHE A 33 4.77 13.49 5.29
C PHE A 33 5.13 12.69 4.01
N ALA A 34 4.27 11.76 3.59
CA ALA A 34 4.46 11.01 2.34
C ALA A 34 4.33 11.86 1.06
N LYS A 35 3.92 13.13 1.17
CA LYS A 35 3.85 14.11 0.08
C LYS A 35 4.92 15.20 0.17
N SER A 36 5.88 15.07 1.09
CA SER A 36 6.99 16.00 1.24
C SER A 36 7.86 16.04 -0.03
N ASP A 37 8.53 17.16 -0.27
CA ASP A 37 9.55 17.27 -1.32
C ASP A 37 10.86 16.57 -0.93
N ASP A 38 11.05 16.23 0.35
CA ASP A 38 12.22 15.49 0.83
C ASP A 38 12.05 13.97 0.62
N PRO A 39 12.88 13.34 -0.24
CA PRO A 39 12.78 11.91 -0.51
C PRO A 39 12.97 11.04 0.72
N LYS A 40 13.76 11.45 1.71
CA LYS A 40 13.96 10.67 2.94
C LYS A 40 12.70 10.64 3.80
N THR A 41 12.06 11.79 3.97
CA THR A 41 10.77 11.94 4.65
C THR A 41 9.69 11.11 3.96
N VAL A 42 9.59 11.20 2.63
CA VAL A 42 8.64 10.39 1.85
C VAL A 42 8.88 8.90 2.05
N TYR A 43 10.13 8.46 1.87
CA TYR A 43 10.54 7.06 2.04
C TYR A 43 10.19 6.53 3.43
N SER A 44 10.55 7.26 4.48
CA SER A 44 10.22 6.88 5.86
C SER A 44 8.70 6.74 6.07
N SER A 45 7.92 7.67 5.53
CA SER A 45 6.47 7.72 5.66
C SER A 45 5.77 6.53 4.99
N ILE A 46 6.09 6.24 3.73
CA ILE A 46 5.46 5.13 3.00
C ILE A 46 5.77 3.77 3.62
N HIS A 47 6.97 3.61 4.20
CA HIS A 47 7.35 2.41 4.93
C HIS A 47 6.63 2.28 6.28
N ALA A 48 6.44 3.39 7.00
CA ALA A 48 5.63 3.42 8.23
C ALA A 48 4.16 3.07 7.92
N LEU A 49 3.58 3.65 6.88
CA LEU A 49 2.21 3.35 6.44
C LEU A 49 2.03 1.88 6.07
N LEU A 50 2.99 1.28 5.36
CA LEU A 50 2.95 -0.16 5.06
C LEU A 50 2.87 -1.01 6.33
N ARG A 51 3.67 -0.68 7.36
CA ARG A 51 3.66 -1.41 8.64
C ARG A 51 2.34 -1.19 9.38
N ILE A 52 1.85 0.05 9.45
CA ILE A 52 0.57 0.39 10.08
C ILE A 52 -0.60 -0.35 9.42
N TYR A 53 -0.63 -0.44 8.08
CA TYR A 53 -1.71 -1.11 7.36
C TYR A 53 -1.61 -2.63 7.36
N THR A 54 -0.45 -3.21 7.63
CA THR A 54 -0.27 -4.67 7.60
C THR A 54 -1.27 -5.43 8.51
N PRO A 55 -1.48 -5.04 9.79
CA PRO A 55 -2.52 -5.65 10.62
C PRO A 55 -3.94 -5.50 10.06
N PHE A 56 -4.28 -4.33 9.51
CA PHE A 56 -5.61 -4.06 8.93
C PHE A 56 -5.86 -4.79 7.60
N ILE A 57 -4.80 -5.23 6.92
CA ILE A 57 -4.90 -6.09 5.75
C ILE A 57 -5.19 -7.52 6.21
N LYS A 58 -4.45 -8.01 7.21
CA LYS A 58 -4.62 -9.36 7.77
C LYS A 58 -6.01 -9.61 8.35
N ASP A 59 -6.56 -8.62 9.06
CA ASP A 59 -7.91 -8.73 9.63
C ASP A 59 -9.04 -8.49 8.61
N GLY A 60 -8.70 -8.19 7.36
CA GLY A 60 -9.65 -7.94 6.28
C GLY A 60 -10.34 -6.57 6.34
N THR A 61 -9.94 -5.68 7.25
CA THR A 61 -10.54 -4.34 7.40
C THR A 61 -10.42 -3.53 6.12
N THR A 62 -9.30 -3.64 5.39
CA THR A 62 -9.05 -2.87 4.16
C THR A 62 -9.84 -3.36 2.94
N ARG A 63 -10.46 -4.55 3.01
CA ARG A 63 -11.22 -5.13 1.90
C ARG A 63 -12.57 -4.42 1.75
N GLU A 64 -13.01 -4.23 0.51
CA GLU A 64 -14.40 -3.89 0.25
C GLU A 64 -15.29 -5.06 0.72
N LYS A 65 -16.34 -4.77 1.50
CA LYS A 65 -17.27 -5.79 1.96
C LYS A 65 -18.09 -6.26 0.76
N ALA A 66 -18.24 -7.57 0.59
CA ALA A 66 -19.24 -8.08 -0.33
C ALA A 66 -20.64 -7.74 0.23
N ALA A 67 -21.65 -7.62 -0.64
CA ALA A 67 -23.04 -7.39 -0.21
C ALA A 67 -23.56 -8.44 0.80
N GLN A 68 -22.94 -9.63 0.83
CA GLN A 68 -23.25 -10.69 1.78
C GLN A 68 -22.61 -10.47 3.18
N ASP A 69 -21.54 -9.68 3.29
CA ASP A 69 -20.86 -9.37 4.56
C ASP A 69 -21.54 -8.23 5.35
N GLU A 70 -22.53 -7.57 4.75
CA GLU A 70 -23.31 -6.48 5.38
C GLU A 70 -24.31 -6.99 6.43
N GLN A 71 -24.59 -8.30 6.46
CA GLN A 71 -25.54 -8.93 7.38
C GLN A 71 -24.95 -9.22 8.77
N ALA A 72 -23.64 -9.08 8.94
CA ALA A 72 -23.03 -9.16 10.26
C ALA A 72 -23.31 -7.88 11.06
N GLU A 73 -23.96 -8.01 12.22
CA GLU A 73 -24.17 -6.92 13.17
C GLU A 73 -22.81 -6.37 13.66
N VAL A 74 -22.31 -5.33 13.00
CA VAL A 74 -21.13 -4.60 13.44
C VAL A 74 -21.58 -3.38 14.23
N ALA A 75 -21.10 -3.24 15.46
CA ALA A 75 -21.34 -2.06 16.26
C ALA A 75 -21.07 -0.78 15.44
N PRO A 76 -21.96 0.22 15.46
CA PRO A 76 -21.89 1.38 14.56
C PRO A 76 -20.57 2.16 14.68
N ALA A 77 -19.95 2.16 15.87
CA ALA A 77 -18.65 2.77 16.09
C ALA A 77 -17.51 2.04 15.37
N LYS A 78 -17.49 0.70 15.40
CA LYS A 78 -16.47 -0.10 14.69
C LYS A 78 -16.61 0.06 13.18
N ALA A 79 -17.85 0.03 12.67
CA ALA A 79 -18.10 0.23 11.23
C ALA A 79 -17.57 1.58 10.71
N LYS A 80 -17.71 2.65 11.51
CA LYS A 80 -17.14 3.98 11.17
C LYS A 80 -15.62 3.97 11.12
N VAL A 81 -14.97 3.29 12.08
CA VAL A 81 -13.50 3.16 12.10
C VAL A 81 -13.02 2.36 10.88
N ASP A 82 -13.65 1.23 10.58
CA ASP A 82 -13.29 0.40 9.42
C ASP A 82 -13.44 1.19 8.10
N GLN A 83 -14.54 1.94 7.95
CA GLN A 83 -14.74 2.82 6.79
C GLN A 83 -13.66 3.90 6.70
N TRP A 84 -13.29 4.51 7.82
CA TRP A 84 -12.23 5.51 7.87
C TRP A 84 -10.88 4.89 7.47
N VAL A 85 -10.53 3.71 8.00
CA VAL A 85 -9.29 2.99 7.65
C VAL A 85 -9.24 2.71 6.16
N ARG A 86 -10.33 2.22 5.56
CA ARG A 86 -10.42 1.98 4.10
C ARG A 86 -10.19 3.24 3.30
N LYS A 87 -10.81 4.36 3.70
CA LYS A 87 -10.62 5.65 3.02
C LYS A 87 -9.15 6.10 3.08
N LYS A 88 -8.50 5.95 4.23
CA LYS A 88 -7.08 6.29 4.39
C LYS A 88 -6.15 5.34 3.64
N TYR A 89 -6.48 4.05 3.60
CA TYR A 89 -5.76 3.07 2.79
C TYR A 89 -5.85 3.38 1.28
N SER A 90 -7.02 3.82 0.81
CA SER A 90 -7.18 4.32 -0.57
C SER A 90 -6.32 5.57 -0.84
N GLN A 91 -6.21 6.49 0.12
CA GLN A 91 -5.30 7.65 0.02
C GLN A 91 -3.83 7.22 -0.04
N PHE A 92 -3.45 6.18 0.72
CA PHE A 92 -2.11 5.61 0.66
C PHE A 92 -1.82 5.01 -0.73
N HIS A 93 -2.75 4.22 -1.30
CA HIS A 93 -2.64 3.72 -2.68
C HIS A 93 -2.50 4.85 -3.69
N ALA A 94 -3.27 5.93 -3.55
CA ALA A 94 -3.16 7.09 -4.44
C ALA A 94 -1.78 7.76 -4.34
N THR A 95 -1.24 7.87 -3.12
CA THR A 95 0.10 8.42 -2.86
C THR A 95 1.17 7.55 -3.52
N LEU A 96 1.13 6.22 -3.33
CA LEU A 96 2.06 5.30 -3.99
C LEU A 96 1.95 5.35 -5.52
N ASN A 97 0.74 5.47 -6.08
CA ASN A 97 0.57 5.63 -7.53
C ASN A 97 1.17 6.94 -8.05
N SER A 98 1.09 8.02 -7.27
CA SER A 98 1.76 9.28 -7.59
C SER A 98 3.29 9.11 -7.58
N LEU A 99 3.82 8.36 -6.60
CA LEU A 99 5.27 8.11 -6.49
C LEU A 99 5.82 7.24 -7.62
N LEU A 100 5.02 6.32 -8.18
CA LEU A 100 5.41 5.58 -9.39
C LEU A 100 5.64 6.48 -10.61
N ARG A 101 5.05 7.68 -10.63
CA ARG A 101 5.18 8.67 -11.70
C ARG A 101 6.15 9.79 -11.35
N HIS A 102 6.82 9.72 -10.20
CA HIS A 102 7.69 10.78 -9.71
C HIS A 102 9.02 10.78 -10.46
N ASP A 103 9.63 11.95 -10.67
CA ASP A 103 10.93 12.08 -11.35
C ASP A 103 12.11 11.46 -10.57
N ASN A 104 11.88 11.03 -9.32
CA ASN A 104 12.93 10.48 -8.47
C ASN A 104 12.87 8.96 -8.55
N THR A 105 13.84 8.38 -9.26
CA THR A 105 13.98 6.92 -9.44
C THR A 105 13.95 6.15 -8.12
N THR A 106 14.56 6.67 -7.05
CA THR A 106 14.58 5.99 -5.76
C THR A 106 13.18 5.88 -5.16
N LEU A 107 12.38 6.94 -5.28
CA LEU A 107 10.99 6.95 -4.82
C LEU A 107 10.09 6.08 -5.70
N GLN A 108 10.28 6.08 -7.02
CA GLN A 108 9.57 5.17 -7.93
C GLN A 108 9.80 3.70 -7.54
N VAL A 109 11.07 3.31 -7.37
CA VAL A 109 11.48 1.96 -6.97
C VAL A 109 10.93 1.60 -5.59
N ALA A 110 10.98 2.52 -4.62
CA ALA A 110 10.42 2.29 -3.29
C ALA A 110 8.90 2.07 -3.34
N ALA A 111 8.17 2.90 -4.09
CA ALA A 111 6.72 2.75 -4.24
C ALA A 111 6.35 1.41 -4.89
N ALA A 112 7.08 0.98 -5.93
CA ALA A 112 6.86 -0.31 -6.57
C ALA A 112 7.08 -1.49 -5.60
N ARG A 113 8.16 -1.46 -4.81
CA ARG A 113 8.43 -2.48 -3.79
C ARG A 113 7.36 -2.54 -2.72
N ILE A 114 6.82 -1.39 -2.31
CA ILE A 114 5.73 -1.34 -1.34
C ILE A 114 4.46 -1.92 -1.96
N PHE A 115 4.14 -1.60 -3.21
CA PHE A 115 3.00 -2.19 -3.89
C PHE A 115 3.09 -3.72 -3.98
N MET A 116 4.26 -4.27 -4.33
CA MET A 116 4.45 -5.73 -4.36
C MET A 116 4.25 -6.37 -2.98
N GLN A 117 4.73 -5.73 -1.91
CA GLN A 117 4.47 -6.19 -0.54
C GLN A 117 2.99 -6.07 -0.14
N LEU A 118 2.27 -5.05 -0.61
CA LEU A 118 0.83 -4.95 -0.39
C LEU A 118 0.08 -6.06 -1.12
N ILE A 119 0.43 -6.36 -2.37
CA ILE A 119 -0.16 -7.45 -3.17
C ILE A 119 0.07 -8.78 -2.48
N GLU A 120 1.28 -9.06 -2.01
CA GLU A 120 1.61 -10.26 -1.24
C GLU A 120 0.73 -10.37 0.01
N LYS A 121 0.69 -9.32 0.85
CA LYS A 121 -0.08 -9.32 2.10
C LYS A 121 -1.58 -9.46 1.87
N GLU A 122 -2.12 -8.77 0.86
CA GLU A 122 -3.53 -8.84 0.50
C GLU A 122 -3.89 -10.23 -0.05
N SER A 123 -3.01 -10.84 -0.85
CA SER A 123 -3.20 -12.19 -1.37
C SER A 123 -3.18 -13.23 -0.26
N MET A 124 -2.22 -13.13 0.67
CA MET A 124 -2.13 -13.99 1.84
C MET A 124 -3.38 -13.87 2.72
N ALA A 125 -3.76 -12.65 3.11
CA ALA A 125 -4.94 -12.41 3.95
C ALA A 125 -6.24 -12.91 3.27
N SER A 126 -6.38 -12.69 1.96
CA SER A 126 -7.53 -13.19 1.20
C SER A 126 -7.56 -14.71 1.16
N SER A 127 -6.39 -15.35 1.02
CA SER A 127 -6.26 -16.80 0.95
C SER A 127 -6.57 -17.47 2.29
N GLU A 128 -6.07 -16.90 3.39
CA GLU A 128 -6.35 -17.35 4.76
C GLU A 128 -7.85 -17.28 5.07
N LEU A 129 -8.51 -16.19 4.69
CA LEU A 129 -9.94 -15.99 4.92
C LEU A 129 -10.82 -16.89 4.06
N SER A 130 -10.40 -17.28 2.84
CA SER A 130 -11.19 -18.15 1.96
C SER A 130 -10.85 -19.63 2.03
N GLY A 131 -9.75 -20.01 2.69
CA GLY A 131 -9.27 -21.39 2.73
C GLY A 131 -8.71 -21.90 1.39
N SER A 132 -8.45 -21.01 0.44
CA SER A 132 -7.91 -21.33 -0.89
C SER A 132 -7.11 -20.15 -1.42
N TYR A 133 -6.12 -20.41 -2.27
CA TYR A 133 -5.27 -19.34 -2.81
C TYR A 133 -6.10 -18.29 -3.57
N ARG A 134 -5.94 -17.02 -3.19
CA ARG A 134 -6.56 -15.84 -3.81
C ARG A 134 -5.53 -14.76 -4.05
N PHE A 135 -5.27 -14.46 -5.31
CA PHE A 135 -4.40 -13.37 -5.72
C PHE A 135 -5.10 -12.01 -5.62
N ALA A 136 -4.39 -10.98 -5.18
CA ALA A 136 -4.87 -9.59 -5.07
C ALA A 136 -4.94 -8.89 -6.45
N HIS A 137 -5.68 -9.50 -7.38
CA HIS A 137 -5.76 -9.08 -8.80
C HIS A 137 -6.16 -7.62 -8.97
N GLY A 138 -7.14 -7.14 -8.18
CA GLY A 138 -7.61 -5.75 -8.27
C GLY A 138 -6.53 -4.72 -7.94
N THR A 139 -5.70 -4.99 -6.94
CA THR A 139 -4.57 -4.13 -6.58
C THR A 139 -3.48 -4.21 -7.64
N TYR A 140 -3.07 -5.43 -8.02
CA TYR A 140 -2.05 -5.62 -9.04
C TYR A 140 -2.40 -4.96 -10.38
N ARG A 141 -3.64 -5.10 -10.83
CA ARG A 141 -4.15 -4.48 -12.06
C ARG A 141 -4.07 -2.96 -12.04
N ARG A 142 -4.39 -2.33 -10.90
CA ARG A 142 -4.29 -0.86 -10.76
C ARG A 142 -2.83 -0.41 -10.86
N VAL A 143 -1.92 -1.11 -10.19
CA VAL A 143 -0.47 -0.81 -10.22
C VAL A 143 0.08 -0.96 -11.64
N LEU A 144 -0.19 -2.08 -12.30
CA LEU A 144 0.29 -2.32 -13.65
C LEU A 144 -0.24 -1.28 -14.66
N ARG A 145 -1.51 -0.91 -14.59
CA ARG A 145 -2.04 0.16 -15.44
C ARG A 145 -1.31 1.49 -15.24
N THR A 146 -1.00 1.84 -13.99
CA THR A 146 -0.22 3.04 -13.68
C THR A 146 1.17 2.95 -14.29
N VAL A 147 1.87 1.83 -14.10
CA VAL A 147 3.20 1.59 -14.67
C VAL A 147 3.16 1.68 -16.19
N LEU A 148 2.32 0.88 -16.86
CA LEU A 148 2.23 0.80 -18.32
C LEU A 148 1.79 2.12 -18.98
N SER A 149 1.06 2.97 -18.26
CA SER A 149 0.63 4.29 -18.76
C SER A 149 1.63 5.41 -18.42
N THR A 150 2.75 5.10 -17.77
CA THR A 150 3.78 6.09 -17.40
C THR A 150 4.80 6.18 -18.53
N PRO A 151 4.90 7.32 -19.24
CA PRO A 151 5.73 7.45 -20.44
C PRO A 151 7.23 7.46 -20.15
N GLN A 152 7.65 7.79 -18.92
CA GLN A 152 9.04 7.86 -18.49
C GLN A 152 9.24 6.99 -17.26
N LEU A 153 9.11 5.67 -17.44
CA LEU A 153 9.55 4.72 -16.42
C LEU A 153 11.08 4.70 -16.36
N SER A 154 11.64 4.77 -15.16
CA SER A 154 13.09 4.61 -14.98
C SER A 154 13.53 3.19 -15.36
N ASP A 155 14.74 3.08 -15.92
CA ASP A 155 15.35 1.80 -16.26
C ASP A 155 15.50 0.91 -15.02
N GLU A 156 15.81 1.50 -13.87
CA GLU A 156 15.90 0.79 -12.59
C GLU A 156 14.55 0.20 -12.16
N LEU A 157 13.45 0.91 -12.38
CA LEU A 157 12.11 0.39 -12.08
C LEU A 157 11.74 -0.74 -13.05
N CYS A 158 12.02 -0.59 -14.34
CA CYS A 158 11.81 -1.65 -15.33
C CYS A 158 12.62 -2.90 -14.97
N HIS A 159 13.91 -2.74 -14.66
CA HIS A 159 14.77 -3.83 -14.25
C HIS A 159 14.27 -4.51 -12.98
N LEU A 160 13.84 -3.76 -11.97
CA LEU A 160 13.22 -4.30 -10.76
C LEU A 160 11.98 -5.14 -11.10
N LEU A 161 11.03 -4.58 -11.87
CA LEU A 161 9.78 -5.25 -12.22
C LEU A 161 10.02 -6.54 -13.01
N VAL A 162 10.88 -6.50 -14.01
CA VAL A 162 11.15 -7.65 -14.87
C VAL A 162 11.97 -8.70 -14.13
N ASN A 163 13.12 -8.34 -13.56
CA ASN A 163 14.09 -9.32 -13.08
C ASN A 163 13.82 -9.80 -11.67
N SER A 164 13.26 -8.96 -10.79
CA SER A 164 12.98 -9.35 -9.39
C SER A 164 11.56 -9.84 -9.17
N TYR A 165 10.62 -9.53 -10.08
CA TYR A 165 9.22 -9.90 -9.91
C TYR A 165 8.71 -10.78 -11.03
N LEU A 166 8.58 -10.25 -12.26
CA LEU A 166 7.98 -11.01 -13.36
C LEU A 166 8.76 -12.30 -13.61
N ASN A 167 10.07 -12.25 -13.85
CA ASN A 167 10.86 -13.46 -14.13
C ASN A 167 10.97 -14.43 -12.94
N THR A 168 10.62 -14.01 -11.73
CA THR A 168 10.71 -14.81 -10.51
C THR A 168 9.39 -15.51 -10.17
N TYR A 169 8.25 -14.84 -10.35
CA TYR A 169 6.95 -15.31 -9.88
C TYR A 169 5.99 -15.57 -11.04
N ASP A 170 5.52 -16.82 -11.18
CA ASP A 170 4.63 -17.24 -12.29
C ASP A 170 3.26 -16.57 -12.24
N ASP A 171 2.69 -16.37 -11.05
CA ASP A 171 1.40 -15.70 -10.86
C ASP A 171 1.47 -14.24 -11.33
N LEU A 172 2.50 -13.48 -10.94
CA LEU A 172 2.72 -12.12 -11.40
C LEU A 172 2.87 -12.04 -12.92
N ARG A 173 3.61 -12.98 -13.53
CA ARG A 173 3.74 -13.08 -15.00
C ARG A 173 2.41 -13.36 -15.68
N TYR A 174 1.68 -14.35 -15.19
CA TYR A 174 0.39 -14.73 -15.76
C TYR A 174 -0.57 -13.54 -15.77
N TYR A 175 -0.77 -12.91 -14.61
CA TYR A 175 -1.68 -11.75 -14.50
C TYR A 175 -1.15 -10.53 -15.27
N PHE A 176 0.17 -10.36 -15.38
CA PHE A 176 0.75 -9.31 -16.21
C PHE A 176 0.32 -9.46 -17.67
N PHE A 177 0.47 -10.66 -18.25
CA PHE A 177 0.08 -10.89 -19.64
C PHE A 177 -1.43 -10.77 -19.84
N GLU A 178 -2.27 -11.25 -18.91
CA GLU A 178 -3.73 -11.05 -18.95
C GLU A 178 -4.12 -9.56 -19.01
N ILE A 179 -3.40 -8.70 -18.29
CA ILE A 179 -3.73 -7.27 -18.18
C ILE A 179 -3.13 -6.46 -19.35
N ALA A 180 -1.99 -6.91 -19.90
CA ALA A 180 -1.28 -6.22 -20.96
C ALA A 180 -1.86 -6.49 -22.37
N THR A 181 -2.62 -7.58 -22.53
CA THR A 181 -3.39 -7.90 -23.75
C THR A 181 -4.77 -7.26 -23.74
#